data_AF-A0A357G1T5-F1
#
_entry.id   AF-A0A357G1T5-F1
#
_cell.length_a   1.000
_cell.length_b   1.000
_cell.length_c   1.000
_cell.angle_alpha   90.00
_cell.angle_beta   90.00
_cell.angle_gamma   90.00
#
_symmetry.space_group_name_H-M   'P 1'
#
loop_
_entity.id
_entity.type
_entity.pdbx_description
1 polymer ?
#
loop_
_entity_poly.entity_id
_entity_poly.type
_entity_poly.pdbx_seq_one_letter_code
_entity_poly.pdbx_strand_id
1 'polypeptide(L)'
;MSAESALKMPAKIALPDVPALAVNARQAAILTPEGEIRVCSHEQARLLLHKKSVLVCHAPYIRARLGLEEFHAFDVLELFAFTHPTLFAVPTTHGLCKVLGINELGHFEDAPAALFDVAKALLTDLQNDPLKDKAGALPVAGVMGLQGKGWAWSPFVFSALGQNYDPAIPYNAKAALDIWKKLPQWAEEAPEPPPSHFPVTGEESRARLKQLLGESSEQRAEQVEYATHMAAAFAPV
;
A
#
# COMPACT_ATOMS: atom_id res chain seq x y z
N MET A 1 -35.05 -12.43 5.20
CA MET A 1 -34.42 -12.89 6.45
C MET A 1 -32.97 -12.45 6.41
N SER A 2 -32.66 -11.34 7.08
CA SER A 2 -31.29 -10.83 7.20
C SER A 2 -30.52 -11.73 8.16
N ALA A 3 -29.53 -12.46 7.65
CA ALA A 3 -28.57 -13.13 8.51
C ALA A 3 -27.70 -12.06 9.17
N GLU A 4 -27.88 -11.89 10.48
CA GLU A 4 -26.95 -11.16 11.32
C GLU A 4 -25.54 -11.66 11.04
N SER A 5 -24.70 -10.75 10.53
CA SER A 5 -23.27 -10.95 10.43
C SER A 5 -22.75 -11.12 11.86
N ALA A 6 -22.52 -12.37 12.27
CA ALA A 6 -21.86 -12.66 13.53
C ALA A 6 -20.57 -11.84 13.59
N LEU A 7 -20.47 -10.94 14.58
CA LEU A 7 -19.28 -10.14 14.85
C LEU A 7 -18.08 -11.07 15.04
N LYS A 8 -17.34 -11.30 13.95
CA LYS A 8 -16.13 -12.11 13.97
C LYS A 8 -15.09 -11.30 14.74
N MET A 9 -14.83 -11.71 15.98
CA MET A 9 -13.86 -11.04 16.84
C MET A 9 -12.53 -10.88 16.08
N PRO A 10 -11.90 -9.69 16.10
CA PRO A 10 -10.61 -9.49 15.46
C PRO A 10 -9.58 -10.47 16.04
N ALA A 11 -8.69 -10.96 15.17
CA ALA A 11 -7.60 -11.82 15.60
C ALA A 11 -6.74 -11.11 16.66
N LYS A 12 -6.20 -11.86 17.62
CA LYS A 12 -5.29 -11.28 18.61
C LYS A 12 -3.99 -10.83 17.92
N ILE A 13 -3.56 -9.59 18.15
CA ILE A 13 -2.28 -9.08 17.65
C ILE A 13 -1.13 -9.86 18.27
N ALA A 14 -0.32 -10.49 17.42
CA ALA A 14 0.95 -11.09 17.79
C ALA A 14 2.10 -10.11 17.50
N LEU A 15 3.14 -10.13 18.33
CA LEU A 15 4.34 -9.30 18.19
C LEU A 15 5.58 -10.20 18.23
N PRO A 16 6.70 -9.78 17.61
CA PRO A 16 7.92 -10.56 17.63
C PRO A 16 8.49 -10.62 19.05
N ASP A 17 8.87 -11.82 19.49
CA ASP A 17 9.56 -12.04 20.77
C ASP A 17 11.07 -11.80 20.59
N VAL A 18 11.43 -10.52 20.50
CA VAL A 18 12.79 -10.04 20.24
C VAL A 18 13.09 -8.85 21.14
N PRO A 19 14.36 -8.56 21.48
CA PRO A 19 14.68 -7.31 22.14
C PRO A 19 14.28 -6.11 21.28
N ALA A 20 13.98 -4.98 21.91
CA ALA A 20 13.79 -3.70 21.23
C ALA A 20 14.95 -2.75 21.52
N LEU A 21 15.35 -1.96 20.54
CA LEU A 21 16.53 -1.10 20.66
C LEU A 21 16.26 0.29 20.08
N ALA A 22 16.68 1.30 20.85
CA ALA A 22 16.79 2.68 20.38
C ALA A 22 18.23 3.17 20.54
N VAL A 23 18.69 4.03 19.62
CA VAL A 23 20.05 4.56 19.64
C VAL A 23 20.06 6.07 19.40
N ASN A 24 20.78 6.80 20.24
CA ASN A 24 21.04 8.23 20.07
C ASN A 24 22.52 8.50 19.77
N ALA A 25 22.96 9.75 19.85
CA ALA A 25 24.34 10.12 19.55
C ALA A 25 25.39 9.56 20.54
N ARG A 26 24.99 9.22 21.78
CA ARG A 26 25.90 8.86 22.87
C ARG A 26 25.79 7.41 23.32
N GLN A 27 24.59 6.86 23.28
CA GLN A 27 24.27 5.57 23.90
C GLN A 27 23.14 4.85 23.17
N ALA A 28 22.87 3.64 23.62
CA ALA A 28 21.73 2.83 23.24
C ALA A 28 20.87 2.51 24.47
N ALA A 29 19.56 2.35 24.25
CA ALA A 29 18.64 1.78 25.22
C ALA A 29 18.09 0.49 24.62
N ILE A 30 18.09 -0.59 25.40
CA ILE A 30 17.57 -1.89 25.00
C ILE A 30 16.51 -2.35 25.99
N LEU A 31 15.38 -2.83 25.50
CA LEU A 31 14.43 -3.62 26.27
C LEU A 31 14.71 -5.10 25.98
N THR A 32 15.08 -5.86 27.00
CA THR A 32 15.37 -7.30 26.85
C THR A 32 14.07 -8.11 26.80
N PRO A 33 14.09 -9.37 26.31
CA PRO A 33 12.93 -10.26 26.35
C PRO A 33 12.39 -10.50 27.77
N GLU A 34 13.23 -10.38 28.79
CA GLU A 34 12.85 -10.48 30.20
C GLU A 34 12.11 -9.24 30.73
N GLY A 35 11.97 -8.19 29.91
CA GLY A 35 11.27 -6.95 30.26
C GLY A 35 12.13 -5.90 30.96
N GLU A 36 13.46 -6.06 30.98
CA GLU A 36 14.37 -5.10 31.60
C GLU A 36 14.82 -4.03 30.59
N ILE A 37 14.69 -2.75 30.95
CA ILE A 37 15.28 -1.64 30.20
C ILE A 37 16.70 -1.40 30.68
N ARG A 38 17.66 -1.42 29.76
CA ARG A 38 19.07 -1.18 30.04
C ARG A 38 19.65 -0.13 29.11
N VAL A 39 20.41 0.81 29.67
CA VAL A 39 21.23 1.74 28.90
C VAL A 39 22.64 1.17 28.75
N CYS A 40 23.18 1.21 27.54
CA CYS A 40 24.49 0.66 27.23
C CYS A 40 25.23 1.48 26.18
N SER A 41 26.53 1.26 26.06
CA SER A 41 27.34 1.85 25.00
C SER A 41 26.97 1.26 23.64
N HIS A 42 27.31 1.95 22.54
CA HIS A 42 27.13 1.41 21.19
C HIS A 42 27.89 0.09 20.98
N GLU A 43 29.06 -0.06 21.60
CA GLU A 43 29.83 -1.31 21.54
C GLU A 43 29.11 -2.46 22.25
N GLN A 44 28.56 -2.21 23.45
CA GLN A 44 27.77 -3.20 24.18
C GLN A 44 26.50 -3.57 23.40
N ALA A 45 25.80 -2.58 22.84
CA ALA A 45 24.64 -2.82 21.98
C ALA A 45 25.00 -3.71 20.78
N ARG A 46 26.11 -3.41 20.09
CA ARG A 46 26.59 -4.23 18.97
C ARG A 46 26.82 -5.69 19.37
N LEU A 47 27.46 -5.92 20.52
CA LEU A 47 27.70 -7.28 21.02
C LEU A 47 26.39 -8.01 21.35
N LEU A 48 25.40 -7.31 21.92
CA LEU A 48 24.11 -7.89 22.26
C LEU A 48 23.30 -8.32 21.02
N LEU A 49 23.46 -7.61 19.91
CA LEU A 49 22.71 -7.83 18.65
C LEU A 49 23.32 -8.89 17.74
N HIS A 50 24.53 -9.37 18.03
CA HIS A 50 25.22 -10.31 17.17
C HIS A 50 24.38 -11.59 16.94
N LYS A 51 24.00 -11.84 15.67
CA LYS A 51 23.15 -12.95 15.20
C LYS A 51 21.76 -13.01 15.85
N LYS A 52 21.25 -11.89 16.35
CA LYS A 52 19.89 -11.80 16.92
C LYS A 52 19.04 -10.83 16.11
N SER A 53 17.76 -11.15 15.98
CA SER A 53 16.77 -10.20 15.49
C SER A 53 16.45 -9.16 16.56
N VAL A 54 16.12 -7.94 16.14
CA VAL A 54 15.79 -6.84 17.05
C VAL A 54 14.67 -5.98 16.48
N LEU A 55 13.79 -5.48 17.35
CA LEU A 55 12.79 -4.48 17.02
C LEU A 55 13.42 -3.07 17.09
N VAL A 56 13.32 -2.31 16.02
CA VAL A 56 13.92 -0.97 15.91
C VAL A 56 13.02 -0.02 15.12
N CYS A 57 13.31 1.27 15.24
CA CYS A 57 12.86 2.28 14.29
C CYS A 57 14.05 2.74 13.46
N HIS A 58 13.93 2.68 12.14
CA HIS A 58 14.96 3.09 11.17
C HIS A 58 16.21 2.20 11.18
N ALA A 59 16.05 0.96 10.74
CA ALA A 59 17.12 -0.04 10.68
C ALA A 59 18.38 0.42 9.92
N PRO A 60 18.32 1.13 8.77
CA PRO A 60 19.51 1.68 8.13
C PRO A 60 20.32 2.63 9.02
N TYR A 61 19.65 3.50 9.78
CA TYR A 61 20.31 4.41 10.71
C TYR A 61 20.97 3.64 11.86
N ILE A 62 20.27 2.67 12.44
CA ILE A 62 20.82 1.83 13.53
C ILE A 62 22.03 1.04 13.05
N ARG A 63 21.94 0.40 11.88
CA ARG A 63 23.03 -0.36 11.26
C ARG A 63 24.28 0.51 11.08
N ALA A 64 24.11 1.70 10.50
CA ALA A 64 25.21 2.64 10.30
C ALA A 64 25.80 3.15 11.62
N ARG A 65 24.95 3.50 12.59
CA ARG A 65 25.36 4.03 13.88
C ARG A 65 26.14 3.02 14.72
N LEU A 66 25.77 1.74 14.67
CA LEU A 66 26.42 0.67 15.43
C LEU A 66 27.52 -0.06 14.65
N GLY A 67 27.75 0.28 13.37
CA GLY A 67 28.76 -0.36 12.53
C GLY A 67 28.50 -1.86 12.34
N LEU A 68 27.25 -2.23 12.07
CA LEU A 68 26.82 -3.63 11.91
C LEU A 68 26.94 -4.07 10.45
N GLU A 69 27.59 -5.22 10.20
CA GLU A 69 27.67 -5.84 8.88
C GLU A 69 26.41 -6.65 8.57
N GLU A 70 26.04 -7.57 9.46
CA GLU A 70 24.80 -8.33 9.43
C GLU A 70 23.78 -7.74 10.40
N PHE A 71 22.56 -7.47 9.94
CA PHE A 71 21.52 -6.88 10.76
C PHE A 71 20.13 -7.35 10.34
N HIS A 72 19.50 -8.17 11.18
CA HIS A 72 18.13 -8.62 10.99
C HIS A 72 17.21 -7.82 11.90
N ALA A 73 16.40 -6.95 11.31
CA ALA A 73 15.57 -6.02 12.03
C ALA A 73 14.09 -6.25 11.75
N PHE A 74 13.28 -6.13 12.80
CA PHE A 74 11.89 -5.75 12.68
C PHE A 74 11.85 -4.22 12.71
N ASP A 75 11.86 -3.58 11.54
CA ASP A 75 11.82 -2.11 11.46
C ASP A 75 10.37 -1.62 11.47
N VAL A 76 9.97 -0.90 12.52
CA VAL A 76 8.61 -0.36 12.62
C VAL A 76 8.33 0.71 11.57
N LEU A 77 9.35 1.34 10.96
CA LEU A 77 9.12 2.28 9.84
C LEU A 77 8.70 1.57 8.56
N GLU A 78 9.21 0.36 8.31
CA GLU A 78 8.74 -0.44 7.17
C GLU A 78 7.28 -0.85 7.37
N LEU A 79 6.92 -1.25 8.60
CA LEU A 79 5.54 -1.56 8.95
C LEU A 79 4.63 -0.32 8.87
N PHE A 80 5.11 0.85 9.29
CA PHE A 80 4.40 2.11 9.15
C PHE A 80 4.13 2.44 7.69
N ALA A 81 5.15 2.37 6.83
CA ALA A 81 5.00 2.64 5.40
C ALA A 81 4.04 1.66 4.71
N PHE A 82 4.02 0.40 5.14
CA PHE A 82 3.07 -0.59 4.64
C PHE A 82 1.63 -0.31 5.10
N THR A 83 1.46 0.08 6.36
CA THR A 83 0.13 0.27 6.98
C THR A 83 -0.49 1.61 6.57
N HIS A 84 0.31 2.66 6.52
CA HIS A 84 -0.11 4.04 6.31
C HIS A 84 0.65 4.70 5.14
N PRO A 85 0.49 4.20 3.90
CA PRO A 85 1.29 4.65 2.76
C PRO A 85 1.08 6.13 2.39
N THR A 86 0.01 6.75 2.89
CA THR A 86 -0.36 8.15 2.60
C THR A 86 -0.05 9.11 3.76
N LEU A 87 0.44 8.60 4.90
CA LEU A 87 0.76 9.43 6.05
C LEU A 87 2.25 9.74 6.13
N PHE A 88 2.56 10.96 6.56
CA PHE A 88 3.93 11.37 6.84
C PHE A 88 4.26 11.18 8.32
N ALA A 89 5.44 10.65 8.61
CA ALA A 89 5.99 10.60 9.96
C ALA A 89 7.48 10.97 9.95
N VAL A 90 7.93 11.62 11.03
CA VAL A 90 9.36 11.77 11.29
C VAL A 90 9.93 10.36 11.59
N PRO A 91 11.04 9.94 10.97
CA PRO A 91 11.55 8.56 11.05
C PRO A 91 12.27 8.27 12.39
N THR A 92 11.59 8.56 13.50
CA THR A 92 12.05 8.34 14.87
C THR A 92 10.91 7.72 15.68
N THR A 93 11.23 7.01 16.76
CA THR A 93 10.22 6.43 17.66
C THR A 93 9.24 7.49 18.15
N HIS A 94 9.75 8.64 18.59
CA HIS A 94 8.91 9.77 19.01
C HIS A 94 8.01 10.29 17.88
N GLY A 95 8.54 10.40 16.66
CA GLY A 95 7.77 10.81 15.49
C GLY A 95 6.61 9.86 15.18
N LEU A 96 6.84 8.56 15.26
CA LEU A 96 5.81 7.54 15.10
C LEU A 96 4.77 7.57 16.22
N CYS A 97 5.20 7.69 17.48
CA CYS A 97 4.28 7.83 18.61
C CYS A 97 3.33 9.01 18.40
N LYS A 98 3.86 10.16 17.98
CA LYS A 98 3.08 11.37 17.71
C LYS A 98 2.03 11.15 16.61
N VAL A 99 2.42 10.56 15.49
CA VAL A 99 1.49 10.32 14.36
C VAL A 99 0.41 9.30 14.72
N LEU A 100 0.76 8.28 15.53
CA LEU A 100 -0.16 7.24 15.97
C LEU A 100 -0.97 7.60 17.24
N GLY A 101 -0.77 8.79 17.81
CA GLY A 101 -1.45 9.22 19.03
C GLY A 101 -1.07 8.41 20.28
N ILE A 102 0.12 7.81 20.29
CA ILE A 102 0.69 7.10 21.45
C ILE A 102 1.31 8.13 22.39
N ASN A 103 1.22 7.89 23.70
CA ASN A 103 1.80 8.76 24.73
C ASN A 103 3.22 9.20 24.38
N GLU A 104 3.52 10.48 24.60
CA GLU A 104 4.85 11.02 24.37
C GLU A 104 5.87 10.34 25.28
N LEU A 105 7.06 10.10 24.74
CA LEU A 105 8.19 9.57 25.48
C LEU A 105 8.68 10.62 26.48
N GLY A 106 8.73 10.26 27.76
CA GLY A 106 9.29 11.14 28.80
C GLY A 106 10.81 11.19 28.70
N HIS A 107 11.43 10.04 28.44
CA HIS A 107 12.87 9.86 28.38
C HIS A 107 13.30 9.00 27.19
N PHE A 108 14.60 9.01 26.88
CA PHE A 108 15.15 8.19 25.79
C PHE A 108 15.05 6.70 26.09
N GLU A 109 15.17 6.31 27.35
CA GLU A 109 15.06 4.93 27.82
C GLU A 109 13.68 4.31 27.57
N ASP A 110 12.64 5.14 27.38
CA ASP A 110 11.27 4.68 27.12
C ASP A 110 11.07 4.23 25.66
N ALA A 111 11.96 4.64 24.75
CA ALA A 111 11.79 4.40 23.32
C ALA A 111 11.69 2.91 22.96
N PRO A 112 12.51 1.98 23.50
CA PRO A 112 12.37 0.55 23.25
C PRO A 112 10.99 -0.03 23.59
N ALA A 113 10.39 0.36 24.73
CA ALA A 113 9.06 -0.09 25.11
C ALA A 113 8.01 0.44 24.12
N ALA A 114 8.10 1.73 23.77
CA ALA A 114 7.17 2.35 22.83
C ALA A 114 7.23 1.77 21.41
N LEU A 115 8.35 1.15 21.00
CA LEU A 115 8.40 0.44 19.71
C LEU A 115 7.39 -0.71 19.64
N PHE A 116 7.13 -1.41 20.75
CA PHE A 116 6.10 -2.44 20.81
C PHE A 116 4.70 -1.86 20.73
N ASP A 117 4.46 -0.73 21.38
CA ASP A 117 3.18 0.00 21.29
C ASP A 117 2.93 0.48 19.86
N VAL A 118 3.95 1.02 19.19
CA VAL A 118 3.91 1.40 17.78
C VAL A 118 3.58 0.20 16.89
N ALA A 119 4.31 -0.90 17.03
CA ALA A 119 4.05 -2.11 16.23
C ALA A 119 2.63 -2.65 16.45
N LYS A 120 2.16 -2.65 17.71
CA LYS A 120 0.80 -3.06 18.06
C LYS A 120 -0.26 -2.15 17.44
N ALA A 121 -0.06 -0.83 17.52
CA ALA A 121 -0.97 0.15 16.93
C ALA A 121 -1.09 -0.05 15.41
N LEU A 122 0.05 -0.18 14.72
CA LEU A 122 0.09 -0.42 13.27
C LEU A 122 -0.63 -1.71 12.85
N LEU A 123 -0.36 -2.82 13.54
CA LEU A 123 -1.05 -4.08 13.25
C LEU A 123 -2.55 -4.02 13.58
N THR A 124 -2.94 -3.20 14.57
CA THR A 124 -4.35 -2.95 14.91
C THR A 124 -5.02 -2.08 13.85
N ASP A 125 -4.33 -1.09 13.30
CA ASP A 125 -4.84 -0.24 12.23
C ASP A 125 -5.13 -1.07 10.97
N LEU A 126 -4.28 -2.04 10.63
CA LEU A 126 -4.55 -3.00 9.55
C LEU A 126 -5.85 -3.80 9.76
N GLN A 127 -6.23 -4.10 11.01
CA GLN A 127 -7.50 -4.78 11.30
C GLN A 127 -8.71 -3.87 11.08
N ASN A 128 -8.53 -2.57 11.28
CA ASN A 128 -9.54 -1.53 11.26
C ASN A 128 -9.56 -0.72 9.96
N ASP A 129 -8.91 -1.21 8.90
CA ASP A 129 -8.82 -0.55 7.60
C ASP A 129 -10.19 0.00 7.13
N PRO A 130 -10.33 1.35 7.01
CA PRO A 130 -11.56 2.00 6.58
C PRO A 130 -12.01 1.56 5.18
N LEU A 131 -11.07 1.24 4.29
CA LEU A 131 -11.34 0.78 2.93
C LEU A 131 -11.85 -0.67 2.90
N LYS A 132 -11.70 -1.39 4.03
CA LYS A 132 -12.04 -2.81 4.19
C LYS A 132 -11.37 -3.70 3.14
N ASP A 133 -10.30 -3.27 2.47
CA ASP A 133 -9.56 -4.07 1.48
C ASP A 133 -8.50 -4.94 2.17
N LYS A 134 -8.94 -5.71 3.16
CA LYS A 134 -8.11 -6.71 3.86
C LYS A 134 -7.48 -7.71 2.88
N ALA A 135 -8.15 -7.94 1.75
CA ALA A 135 -7.71 -8.83 0.67
C ALA A 135 -6.56 -8.25 -0.18
N GLY A 136 -6.35 -6.92 -0.18
CA GLY A 136 -5.23 -6.27 -0.88
C GLY A 136 -3.90 -6.38 -0.13
N ALA A 137 -3.92 -6.29 1.19
CA ALA A 137 -2.70 -6.31 2.00
C ALA A 137 -2.00 -7.69 2.04
N LEU A 138 -2.78 -8.78 2.12
CA LEU A 138 -2.23 -10.15 2.25
C LEU A 138 -1.35 -10.58 1.06
N PRO A 139 -1.77 -10.42 -0.22
CA PRO A 139 -0.92 -10.74 -1.36
C PRO A 139 0.36 -9.91 -1.38
N VAL A 140 0.30 -8.61 -1.06
CA VAL A 140 1.47 -7.72 -1.04
C VAL A 140 2.45 -8.16 0.04
N ALA A 141 1.98 -8.38 1.28
CA ALA A 141 2.80 -8.91 2.36
C ALA A 141 3.38 -10.30 2.01
N GLY A 142 2.60 -11.14 1.33
CA GLY A 142 3.04 -12.47 0.87
C GLY A 142 4.21 -12.40 -0.10
N VAL A 143 4.16 -11.48 -1.07
CA VAL A 143 5.25 -11.20 -2.01
C VAL A 143 6.47 -10.64 -1.27
N MET A 144 6.28 -9.64 -0.40
CA MET A 144 7.36 -9.02 0.37
C MET A 144 8.07 -10.00 1.29
N GLY A 145 7.36 -11.01 1.81
CA GLY A 145 7.94 -12.07 2.64
C GLY A 145 8.97 -12.95 1.94
N LEU A 146 9.02 -12.97 0.60
CA LEU A 146 9.95 -13.75 -0.22
C LEU A 146 10.16 -15.17 0.32
N GLN A 147 9.07 -15.91 0.55
CA GLN A 147 9.09 -17.29 1.07
C GLN A 147 9.87 -17.41 2.39
N GLY A 148 9.67 -16.45 3.30
CA GLY A 148 10.31 -16.39 4.61
C GLY A 148 11.73 -15.82 4.62
N LYS A 149 12.27 -15.37 3.48
CA LYS A 149 13.63 -14.77 3.39
C LYS A 149 13.64 -13.25 3.21
N GLY A 150 12.46 -12.65 3.07
CA GLY A 150 12.30 -11.23 2.80
C GLY A 150 11.88 -10.46 4.04
N TRP A 151 10.75 -9.76 3.92
CA TRP A 151 10.26 -8.83 4.91
C TRP A 151 9.78 -9.52 6.19
N ALA A 152 10.40 -9.16 7.31
CA ALA A 152 10.22 -9.83 8.61
C ALA A 152 8.79 -9.68 9.18
N TRP A 153 8.06 -8.62 8.81
CA TRP A 153 6.70 -8.38 9.29
C TRP A 153 5.63 -9.22 8.60
N SER A 154 5.93 -9.87 7.48
CA SER A 154 4.94 -10.63 6.69
C SER A 154 4.13 -11.64 7.54
N PRO A 155 4.74 -12.47 8.40
CA PRO A 155 3.99 -13.38 9.27
C PRO A 155 3.04 -12.67 10.24
N PHE A 156 3.43 -11.50 10.74
CA PHE A 156 2.66 -10.71 11.71
C PHE A 156 1.49 -9.99 11.06
N VAL A 157 1.67 -9.49 9.82
CA VAL A 157 0.58 -8.94 9.01
C VAL A 157 -0.47 -10.02 8.70
N PHE A 158 -0.03 -11.22 8.31
CA PHE A 158 -0.95 -12.36 8.10
C PHE A 158 -1.72 -12.70 9.36
N SER A 159 -1.02 -12.85 10.48
CA SER A 159 -1.61 -13.18 11.77
C SER A 159 -2.62 -12.12 12.22
N ALA A 160 -2.29 -10.83 12.09
CA ALA A 160 -3.19 -9.73 12.41
C ALA A 160 -4.47 -9.76 11.56
N LEU A 161 -4.38 -10.17 10.30
CA LEU A 161 -5.53 -10.32 9.40
C LEU A 161 -6.24 -11.69 9.52
N GLY A 162 -5.88 -12.51 10.51
CA GLY A 162 -6.52 -13.79 10.82
C GLY A 162 -6.13 -14.93 9.87
N GLN A 163 -4.99 -14.82 9.19
CA GLN A 163 -4.43 -15.85 8.30
C GLN A 163 -3.09 -16.35 8.85
N ASN A 164 -2.68 -17.54 8.44
CA ASN A 164 -1.34 -18.06 8.73
C ASN A 164 -0.43 -17.80 7.52
N TYR A 165 0.77 -17.29 7.77
CA TYR A 165 1.78 -17.17 6.72
C TYR A 165 2.44 -18.52 6.47
N ASP A 166 2.40 -18.98 5.23
CA ASP A 166 3.10 -20.20 4.80
C ASP A 166 4.20 -19.83 3.79
N PRO A 167 5.49 -19.97 4.17
CA PRO A 167 6.62 -19.72 3.28
C PRO A 167 6.64 -20.61 2.02
N ALA A 168 5.95 -21.76 2.02
CA ALA A 168 5.91 -22.66 0.87
C ALA A 168 4.98 -22.16 -0.24
N ILE A 169 4.03 -21.25 0.06
CA ILE A 169 3.08 -20.73 -0.91
C ILE A 169 3.73 -19.63 -1.75
N PRO A 170 3.84 -19.79 -3.08
CA PRO A 170 4.33 -18.73 -3.94
C PRO A 170 3.25 -17.67 -4.18
N TYR A 171 3.63 -16.39 -4.09
CA TYR A 171 2.76 -15.27 -4.41
C TYR A 171 3.13 -14.68 -5.78
N ASN A 172 2.12 -14.42 -6.63
CA ASN A 172 2.32 -13.76 -7.91
C ASN A 172 2.49 -12.25 -7.69
N ALA A 173 3.73 -11.75 -7.82
CA ALA A 173 4.07 -10.35 -7.63
C ALA A 173 3.26 -9.39 -8.51
N LYS A 174 3.06 -9.73 -9.79
CA LYS A 174 2.33 -8.88 -10.74
C LYS A 174 0.87 -8.73 -10.31
N ALA A 175 0.20 -9.84 -10.04
CA ALA A 175 -1.21 -9.81 -9.63
C ALA A 175 -1.42 -9.10 -8.28
N ALA A 176 -0.49 -9.25 -7.34
CA ALA A 176 -0.56 -8.61 -6.02
C ALA A 176 -0.37 -7.08 -6.07
N LEU A 177 0.48 -6.59 -6.97
CA LEU A 177 0.85 -5.17 -7.05
C LEU A 177 0.01 -4.35 -8.03
N ASP A 178 -0.83 -5.00 -8.87
CA ASP A 178 -1.74 -4.35 -9.82
C ASP A 178 -2.94 -3.66 -9.14
N ILE A 179 -2.71 -2.89 -8.07
CA ILE A 179 -3.78 -2.26 -7.26
C ILE A 179 -4.59 -1.22 -8.03
N TRP A 180 -4.01 -0.63 -9.09
CA TRP A 180 -4.69 0.30 -9.99
C TRP A 180 -5.90 -0.32 -10.68
N LYS A 181 -5.96 -1.65 -10.84
CA LYS A 181 -7.14 -2.34 -11.39
C LYS A 181 -8.36 -2.25 -10.49
N LYS A 182 -8.17 -1.97 -9.20
CA LYS A 182 -9.25 -1.79 -8.21
C LYS A 182 -9.66 -0.33 -8.04
N LEU A 183 -8.88 0.62 -8.56
CA LEU A 183 -9.23 2.03 -8.47
C LEU A 183 -10.36 2.35 -9.46
N PRO A 184 -11.34 3.18 -9.06
CA PRO A 184 -12.37 3.62 -9.98
C PRO A 184 -11.70 4.37 -11.15
N GLN A 185 -12.19 4.13 -12.36
CA GLN A 185 -11.71 4.86 -13.52
C GLN A 185 -12.08 6.33 -13.35
N TRP A 186 -11.08 7.20 -13.31
CA TRP A 186 -11.29 8.64 -13.33
C TRP A 186 -11.65 9.05 -14.75
N ALA A 187 -12.85 9.62 -14.95
CA ALA A 187 -13.25 10.23 -16.20
C ALA A 187 -12.99 11.74 -16.09
N GLU A 188 -12.10 12.28 -16.94
CA GLU A 188 -11.86 13.74 -16.99
C GLU A 188 -12.99 14.49 -17.70
N GLU A 189 -13.73 13.80 -18.58
CA GLU A 189 -14.82 14.36 -19.37
C GLU A 189 -16.14 13.64 -19.08
N ALA A 190 -17.25 14.35 -19.30
CA ALA A 190 -18.56 13.72 -19.29
C ALA A 190 -18.61 12.61 -20.35
N PRO A 191 -19.26 11.46 -20.08
CA PRO A 191 -19.46 10.46 -21.11
C PRO A 191 -20.17 11.09 -22.31
N GLU A 192 -19.77 10.68 -23.52
CA GLU A 192 -20.40 11.18 -24.74
C GLU A 192 -21.93 10.99 -24.67
N PRO A 193 -22.72 11.96 -25.15
CA PRO A 193 -24.16 11.79 -25.22
C PRO A 193 -24.48 10.53 -26.06
N PRO A 194 -25.60 9.85 -25.77
CA PRO A 194 -26.00 8.70 -26.58
C PRO A 194 -26.10 9.10 -28.06
N PRO A 195 -25.86 8.17 -29.00
CA PRO A 195 -26.05 8.42 -30.42
C PRO A 195 -27.43 9.04 -30.67
N SER A 196 -27.47 10.01 -31.57
CA SER A 196 -28.72 10.66 -31.96
C SER A 196 -29.69 9.63 -32.54
N HIS A 197 -30.98 9.77 -32.22
CA HIS A 197 -32.06 9.00 -32.86
C HIS A 197 -32.50 9.61 -34.20
N PHE A 198 -31.90 10.73 -34.60
CA PHE A 198 -32.15 11.33 -35.90
C PHE A 198 -31.24 10.68 -36.94
N PRO A 199 -31.78 10.10 -38.02
CA PRO A 199 -30.97 9.57 -39.10
C PRO A 199 -30.25 10.71 -39.82
N VAL A 200 -29.11 10.40 -40.43
CA VAL A 200 -28.54 11.27 -41.46
C VAL A 200 -29.27 10.97 -42.76
N THR A 201 -29.94 11.97 -43.34
CA THR A 201 -30.62 11.81 -44.63
C THR A 201 -29.63 11.90 -45.79
N GLY A 202 -30.01 11.33 -46.94
CA GLY A 202 -29.23 11.48 -48.17
C GLY A 202 -29.09 12.95 -48.60
N GLU A 203 -30.09 13.78 -48.32
CA GLU A 203 -30.06 15.22 -48.61
C GLU A 203 -29.04 15.96 -47.75
N GLU A 204 -29.02 15.69 -46.44
CA GLU A 204 -28.04 16.25 -45.51
C GLU A 204 -26.61 15.80 -45.85
N SER A 205 -26.43 14.52 -46.23
CA SER A 205 -25.15 13.99 -46.69
C SER A 205 -24.63 14.75 -47.92
N ARG A 206 -25.49 14.97 -48.93
CA ARG A 206 -25.14 15.75 -50.14
C ARG A 206 -24.85 17.22 -49.83
N ALA A 207 -25.66 17.85 -48.98
CA ALA A 207 -25.47 19.24 -48.58
C ALA A 207 -24.13 19.43 -47.84
N ARG A 208 -23.82 18.51 -46.92
CA ARG A 208 -22.55 18.53 -46.17
C ARG A 208 -21.35 18.24 -47.07
N LEU A 209 -21.48 17.29 -48.01
CA LEU A 209 -20.45 17.01 -49.00
C LEU A 209 -20.14 18.24 -49.87
N LYS A 210 -21.17 18.95 -50.35
CA LYS A 210 -21.00 20.19 -51.11
C LYS A 210 -20.28 21.27 -50.28
N GLN A 211 -20.59 21.39 -49.00
CA GLN A 211 -19.91 22.32 -48.10
C GLN A 211 -18.44 21.96 -47.89
N LEU A 212 -18.10 20.67 -47.76
CA LEU A 212 -16.73 20.20 -47.56
C LEU A 212 -15.86 20.35 -48.82
N LEU A 213 -16.45 20.10 -49.99
CA LEU A 213 -15.74 20.19 -51.27
C LEU A 213 -15.49 21.64 -51.71
N GLY A 214 -16.38 22.58 -51.35
CA GLY A 214 -16.29 23.98 -51.75
C GLY A 214 -16.63 24.21 -53.23
N GLU A 215 -16.65 25.47 -53.68
CA GLU A 215 -17.16 25.82 -55.02
C GLU A 215 -16.20 25.47 -56.17
N SER A 216 -14.90 25.34 -55.87
CA SER A 216 -13.84 25.08 -56.87
C SER A 216 -13.55 23.60 -57.07
N SER A 217 -14.30 22.70 -56.42
CA SER A 217 -14.08 21.26 -56.55
C SER A 217 -14.61 20.70 -57.87
N GLU A 218 -13.89 19.71 -58.41
CA GLU A 218 -14.38 18.89 -59.51
C GLU A 218 -15.70 18.18 -59.14
N GLN A 219 -16.68 18.19 -60.06
CA GLN A 219 -17.97 17.54 -59.84
C GLN A 219 -17.89 16.05 -60.19
N ARG A 220 -17.99 15.20 -59.17
CA ARG A 220 -17.95 13.73 -59.33
C ARG A 220 -19.26 13.11 -58.86
N ALA A 221 -20.15 12.80 -59.80
CA ALA A 221 -21.48 12.25 -59.51
C ALA A 221 -21.42 10.96 -58.66
N GLU A 222 -20.47 10.08 -58.95
CA GLU A 222 -20.28 8.82 -58.22
C GLU A 222 -19.96 9.04 -56.73
N GLN A 223 -19.23 10.11 -56.37
CA GLN A 223 -18.93 10.43 -54.97
C GLN A 223 -20.18 10.90 -54.22
N VAL A 224 -21.04 11.65 -54.91
CA VAL A 224 -22.32 12.13 -54.36
C VAL A 224 -23.27 10.95 -54.13
N GLU A 225 -23.33 10.01 -55.07
CA GLU A 225 -24.12 8.79 -54.95
C GLU A 225 -23.61 7.89 -53.83
N TYR A 226 -22.29 7.68 -53.76
CA TYR A 226 -21.67 6.89 -52.70
C TYR A 226 -21.96 7.47 -51.30
N ALA A 227 -21.74 8.77 -51.11
CA ALA A 227 -22.01 9.44 -49.83
C ALA A 227 -23.51 9.43 -49.47
N THR A 228 -24.39 9.48 -50.47
CA THR A 228 -25.84 9.34 -50.28
C THR A 228 -26.19 7.93 -49.78
N HIS A 229 -25.65 6.88 -50.41
CA HIS A 229 -25.94 5.50 -50.04
C HIS A 229 -25.40 5.13 -48.65
N MET A 230 -24.25 5.68 -48.26
CA MET A 230 -23.69 5.44 -46.92
C MET A 230 -24.50 6.04 -45.77
N ALA A 231 -25.38 7.02 -46.05
CA ALA A 231 -26.27 7.58 -45.04
C ALA A 231 -27.18 6.52 -44.38
N ALA A 232 -27.56 5.48 -45.12
CA ALA A 232 -28.39 4.38 -44.60
C ALA A 232 -27.72 3.56 -43.48
N ALA A 233 -26.38 3.51 -43.43
CA ALA A 233 -25.64 2.82 -42.36
C ALA A 233 -25.71 3.56 -41.02
N PHE A 234 -26.09 4.85 -41.04
CA PHE A 234 -26.29 5.70 -39.87
C PHE A 234 -27.77 5.86 -39.53
N ALA A 235 -28.64 5.00 -40.06
CA ALA A 235 -30.01 4.91 -39.60
C ALA A 235 -30.03 4.39 -38.15
N PRO A 236 -30.88 4.96 -37.26
CA PRO A 236 -31.06 4.44 -35.91
C PRO A 236 -31.46 2.96 -35.94
N VAL A 237 -30.90 2.18 -35.01
CA VAL A 237 -31.22 0.75 -34.81
C VAL A 237 -32.48 0.61 -33.95
#